data_AF-A0AAD3CKU6-F1
#
_entry.id   AF-A0AAD3CKU6-F1
#
_cell.length_a   1.000
_cell.length_b   1.000
_cell.length_c   1.000
_cell.angle_alpha   90.00
_cell.angle_beta   90.00
_cell.angle_gamma   90.00
#
_symmetry.space_group_name_H-M   'P 1'
#
loop_
_entity.id
_entity.type
_entity.pdbx_description
1 polymer ?
#
loop_
_entity_poly.entity_id
_entity_poly.type
_entity_poly.pdbx_seq_one_letter_code
_entity_poly.pdbx_strand_id
1 'polypeptide(L)'
;MFSYQSTLLITTLAQIASPASALKCGQWNTHPCLGDTDKRYDPDYTNDITEQNELWGKMDGFYRATQTSSQKTERFNPIDLTGSSGLPYDNNELITYVNITTHGSRRYEQRYLFYPPIDQAWCDENPNEFPTQLNALSGLCGINGYATFVENFKVSSHEKDGSLIAVGHILGFADDKSFEPSVGSAYPAGGRSLTFTSENDREDNGKGSQVKNWIFLDEDFQVARAVSQDYNSNTFDLISSTNLLYVKISKEEFEDGIESTLDDINTVETLPFPMTRACLGSVCPTEEDWCTKDPNCSPPLYVEPKAKIKADVIAGLVVAASIALIAMIVAFFIIRSKQREKHLKYMFATRIAENIEIEGSTQMILTADALKTEFERIDASIEKDGSISREELWTFMTSGKIGTMSESDFDVLFRAIDLDKSGNIDFLEFCNFISICGTEMEHAVSHMESAFKETKDAKISRASTIIAQTNVRKSQMMKVHPGMFEDEEDLSLVTEDKA
;
A
#
# COMPACT_ATOMS: atom_id res chain seq x y z
N MET A 1 7.01 -28.91 29.52
CA MET A 1 5.85 -28.03 29.21
C MET A 1 6.19 -26.72 28.49
N PHE A 2 7.45 -26.23 28.49
CA PHE A 2 7.81 -24.98 27.79
C PHE A 2 7.87 -25.06 26.25
N SER A 3 7.96 -26.26 25.65
CA SER A 3 8.09 -26.41 24.19
C SER A 3 6.78 -26.25 23.39
N TYR A 4 5.61 -26.27 24.03
CA TYR A 4 4.31 -26.20 23.34
C TYR A 4 3.67 -24.80 23.35
N GLN A 5 4.16 -23.88 24.19
CA GLN A 5 3.64 -22.51 24.26
C GLN A 5 4.22 -21.59 23.16
N SER A 6 5.47 -21.84 22.73
CA SER A 6 6.11 -21.01 21.69
C SER A 6 5.46 -21.16 20.31
N THR A 7 4.88 -22.32 19.99
CA THR A 7 4.24 -22.57 18.69
C THR A 7 2.87 -21.92 18.55
N LEU A 8 2.17 -21.66 19.67
CA LEU A 8 0.82 -21.07 19.66
C LEU A 8 0.84 -19.55 19.44
N LEU A 9 1.95 -18.88 19.80
CA LEU A 9 2.09 -17.44 19.62
C LEU A 9 2.40 -17.04 18.17
N ILE A 10 3.07 -17.93 17.41
CA ILE A 10 3.43 -17.65 16.01
C ILE A 10 2.21 -17.83 15.08
N THR A 11 1.32 -18.77 15.39
CA THR A 11 0.11 -19.02 14.57
C THR A 11 -0.99 -17.97 14.75
N THR A 12 -1.06 -17.29 15.91
CA THR A 12 -2.06 -16.23 16.14
C THR A 12 -1.74 -14.91 15.42
N LEU A 13 -0.46 -14.59 15.17
CA LEU A 13 -0.09 -13.40 14.38
C LEU A 13 -0.42 -13.55 12.88
N ALA A 14 -0.43 -14.77 12.34
CA ALA A 14 -0.72 -15.01 10.93
C ALA A 14 -2.21 -14.81 10.57
N GLN A 15 -3.13 -14.93 11.53
CA GLN A 15 -4.58 -14.80 11.28
C GLN A 15 -5.10 -13.35 11.32
N ILE A 16 -4.29 -12.37 11.73
CA ILE A 16 -4.66 -10.94 11.67
C ILE A 16 -4.36 -10.33 10.28
N ALA A 17 -3.75 -11.10 9.37
CA ALA A 17 -3.65 -10.75 7.96
C ALA A 17 -5.03 -10.87 7.27
N SER A 18 -5.99 -10.04 7.70
CA SER A 18 -7.18 -9.71 6.91
C SER A 18 -6.74 -9.26 5.51
N PRO A 19 -7.57 -9.44 4.47
CA PRO A 19 -7.23 -8.99 3.12
C PRO A 19 -6.96 -7.49 3.18
N ALA A 20 -5.67 -7.13 3.20
CA ALA A 20 -5.23 -5.76 3.31
C ALA A 20 -5.77 -5.05 2.08
N SER A 21 -6.89 -4.35 2.24
CA SER A 21 -7.35 -3.35 1.30
C SER A 21 -6.12 -2.50 1.02
N ALA A 22 -5.68 -2.45 -0.24
CA ALA A 22 -4.43 -1.80 -0.61
C ALA A 22 -4.39 -0.42 0.06
N LEU A 23 -3.44 -0.21 0.97
CA LEU A 23 -3.33 1.06 1.69
C LEU A 23 -3.26 2.17 0.64
N LYS A 24 -4.04 3.23 0.83
CA LYS A 24 -3.97 4.39 -0.04
C LYS A 24 -2.68 5.15 0.26
N CYS A 25 -2.04 5.67 -0.79
CA CYS A 25 -0.95 6.63 -0.63
C CYS A 25 -1.47 7.91 0.05
N GLY A 26 -0.56 8.76 0.54
CA GLY A 26 -0.91 10.02 1.20
C GLY A 26 -1.49 9.89 2.61
N GLN A 27 -1.57 8.69 3.18
CA GLN A 27 -1.95 8.51 4.59
C GLN A 27 -0.75 8.78 5.50
N TRP A 28 -1.00 9.05 6.78
CA TRP A 28 0.06 9.36 7.75
C TRP A 28 1.17 8.29 7.79
N ASN A 29 0.79 7.03 7.59
CA ASN A 29 1.66 5.86 7.59
C ASN A 29 2.21 5.46 6.21
N THR A 30 1.81 6.12 5.12
CA THR A 30 2.29 5.84 3.76
C THR A 30 3.03 7.03 3.17
N HIS A 31 3.85 6.81 2.15
CA HIS A 31 4.43 7.92 1.38
C HIS A 31 3.34 8.73 0.65
N PRO A 32 3.59 10.02 0.33
CA PRO A 32 2.71 10.82 -0.52
C PRO A 32 2.37 10.10 -1.83
N CYS A 33 1.22 10.39 -2.42
CA CYS A 33 0.87 9.83 -3.73
C CYS A 33 1.80 10.42 -4.79
N LEU A 34 2.19 9.62 -5.79
CA LEU A 34 2.92 10.15 -6.94
C LEU A 34 2.06 11.17 -7.67
N GLY A 35 0.74 10.96 -7.75
CA GLY A 35 -0.22 11.94 -8.28
C GLY A 35 -0.12 13.33 -7.65
N ASP A 36 0.29 13.46 -6.38
CA ASP A 36 0.47 14.76 -5.71
C ASP A 36 1.66 15.55 -6.28
N THR A 37 2.62 14.87 -6.91
CA THR A 37 3.89 15.47 -7.41
C THR A 37 4.06 15.35 -8.92
N ASP A 38 3.40 14.39 -9.54
CA ASP A 38 3.48 14.04 -10.95
C ASP A 38 2.07 13.82 -11.48
N LYS A 39 1.57 14.83 -12.18
CA LYS A 39 0.23 14.87 -12.78
C LYS A 39 -0.12 13.66 -13.65
N ARG A 40 0.86 12.92 -14.17
CA ARG A 40 0.63 11.69 -14.95
C ARG A 40 -0.08 10.62 -14.14
N TYR A 41 0.20 10.57 -12.83
CA TYR A 41 -0.41 9.64 -11.89
C TYR A 41 -1.68 10.18 -11.24
N ASP A 42 -1.99 11.46 -11.42
CA ASP A 42 -3.21 12.08 -10.90
C ASP A 42 -4.39 11.75 -11.83
N PRO A 43 -5.36 10.91 -11.39
CA PRO A 43 -6.53 10.57 -12.22
C PRO A 43 -7.48 11.76 -12.43
N ASP A 44 -7.43 12.77 -11.55
CA ASP A 44 -8.32 13.93 -11.59
C ASP A 44 -7.74 15.08 -12.43
N TYR A 45 -6.45 15.01 -12.81
CA TYR A 45 -5.84 16.00 -13.68
C TYR A 45 -6.41 15.90 -15.11
N THR A 46 -6.79 17.06 -15.65
CA THR A 46 -7.48 17.20 -16.94
C THR A 46 -6.72 16.63 -18.14
N ASN A 47 -7.45 16.01 -19.05
CA ASN A 47 -6.97 15.64 -20.39
C ASN A 47 -7.31 16.72 -21.43
N ASP A 48 -7.93 17.83 -21.05
CA ASP A 48 -8.19 18.94 -21.97
C ASP A 48 -6.88 19.59 -22.41
N ILE A 49 -6.63 19.57 -23.71
CA ILE A 49 -5.38 20.07 -24.31
C ILE A 49 -5.18 21.55 -23.98
N THR A 50 -6.24 22.35 -23.99
CA THR A 50 -6.18 23.80 -23.77
C THR A 50 -5.96 24.15 -22.31
N GLU A 51 -6.46 23.32 -21.38
CA GLU A 51 -6.18 23.45 -19.95
C GLU A 51 -4.76 22.99 -19.61
N GLN A 52 -4.22 22.01 -20.33
CA GLN A 52 -2.83 21.58 -20.18
C GLN A 52 -1.83 22.62 -20.70
N ASN A 53 -2.14 23.30 -21.80
CA ASN A 53 -1.36 24.40 -22.32
C ASN A 53 -2.20 25.38 -23.15
N GLU A 54 -2.23 26.65 -22.74
CA GLU A 54 -3.04 27.70 -23.36
C GLU A 54 -2.69 28.00 -24.83
N LEU A 55 -1.49 27.65 -25.30
CA LEU A 55 -1.09 27.90 -26.69
C LEU A 55 -1.96 27.15 -27.70
N TRP A 56 -2.49 25.99 -27.33
CA TRP A 56 -3.37 25.24 -28.20
C TRP A 56 -4.67 25.97 -28.47
N GLY A 57 -5.27 26.55 -27.42
CA GLY A 57 -6.47 27.39 -27.56
C GLY A 57 -6.20 28.68 -28.33
N LYS A 58 -5.00 29.28 -28.17
CA LYS A 58 -4.58 30.45 -28.96
C LYS A 58 -4.43 30.12 -30.46
N MET A 59 -4.00 28.91 -30.78
CA MET A 59 -3.87 28.42 -32.16
C MET A 59 -5.21 28.08 -32.82
N ASP A 60 -6.30 27.88 -32.08
CA ASP A 60 -7.60 27.56 -32.67
C ASP A 60 -8.17 28.73 -33.48
N GLY A 61 -8.84 28.43 -34.59
CA GLY A 61 -9.46 29.40 -35.49
C GLY A 61 -9.20 29.15 -36.97
N PHE A 62 -9.56 30.13 -37.78
CA PHE A 62 -9.44 30.10 -39.24
C PHE A 62 -8.22 30.89 -39.68
N TYR A 63 -7.46 30.35 -40.63
CA TYR A 63 -6.25 30.95 -41.14
C TYR A 63 -6.22 30.91 -42.66
N ARG A 64 -5.71 31.98 -43.25
CA ARG A 64 -5.15 31.96 -44.60
C ARG A 64 -3.63 31.84 -44.47
N ALA A 65 -3.05 30.90 -45.19
CA ALA A 65 -1.61 30.69 -45.21
C ALA A 65 -1.06 30.79 -46.62
N THR A 66 0.11 31.42 -46.74
CA THR A 66 0.90 31.45 -47.97
C THR A 66 2.17 30.66 -47.76
N GLN A 67 2.44 29.72 -48.65
CA GLN A 67 3.64 28.90 -48.63
C GLN A 67 4.74 29.53 -49.49
N THR A 68 5.99 29.42 -49.06
CA THR A 68 7.18 29.66 -49.89
C THR A 68 8.18 28.53 -49.63
N SER A 69 8.57 27.78 -50.68
CA SER A 69 9.62 26.77 -50.57
C SER A 69 10.98 27.41 -50.85
N SER A 70 11.98 27.06 -50.04
CA SER A 70 13.34 27.61 -50.17
C SER A 70 14.24 26.78 -51.09
N GLN A 71 13.85 25.55 -51.39
CA GLN A 71 14.51 24.74 -52.41
C GLN A 71 13.65 24.73 -53.67
N LYS A 72 14.28 25.01 -54.81
CA LYS A 72 13.76 24.58 -56.11
C LYS A 72 13.78 23.05 -56.09
N THR A 73 12.73 22.45 -55.54
CA THR A 73 12.43 21.06 -55.88
C THR A 73 12.35 21.06 -57.39
N GLU A 74 13.20 20.28 -58.05
CA GLU A 74 12.95 19.92 -59.45
C GLU A 74 11.46 19.57 -59.53
N ARG A 75 10.73 20.22 -60.44
CA ARG A 75 9.30 19.97 -60.60
C ARG A 75 9.15 18.46 -60.70
N PHE A 76 8.44 17.88 -59.73
CA PHE A 76 8.47 16.44 -59.50
C PHE A 76 8.02 15.72 -60.77
N ASN A 77 8.64 14.57 -61.06
CA ASN A 77 8.32 13.80 -62.27
C ASN A 77 6.83 13.39 -62.24
N PRO A 78 5.99 13.91 -63.16
CA PRO A 78 4.52 13.80 -63.10
C PRO A 78 3.99 12.38 -63.37
N ILE A 79 4.86 11.41 -63.62
CA ILE A 79 4.49 10.05 -64.04
C ILE A 79 4.20 9.13 -62.84
N ASP A 80 4.67 9.47 -61.64
CA ASP A 80 4.44 8.68 -60.41
C ASP A 80 3.29 9.25 -59.58
N LEU A 81 2.07 8.94 -60.01
CA LEU A 81 0.83 9.26 -59.29
C LEU A 81 0.57 8.33 -58.10
N THR A 82 1.26 7.19 -58.02
CA THR A 82 1.04 6.19 -56.98
C THR A 82 1.49 6.67 -55.60
N GLY A 83 2.44 7.62 -55.54
CA GLY A 83 3.01 8.10 -54.27
C GLY A 83 2.51 9.46 -53.77
N SER A 84 1.42 10.03 -54.31
CA SER A 84 0.88 11.37 -53.97
C SER A 84 1.80 12.59 -54.03
N SER A 85 3.07 12.37 -54.35
CA SER A 85 4.14 13.38 -54.31
C SER A 85 4.45 13.96 -55.71
N GLY A 86 3.68 13.57 -56.73
CA GLY A 86 3.96 13.81 -58.15
C GLY A 86 3.10 14.87 -58.83
N LEU A 87 2.51 15.82 -58.09
CA LEU A 87 1.69 16.86 -58.72
C LEU A 87 2.57 17.88 -59.47
N PRO A 88 2.28 18.23 -60.75
CA PRO A 88 3.11 19.12 -61.58
C PRO A 88 3.01 20.61 -61.21
N TYR A 89 2.35 20.94 -60.09
CA TYR A 89 2.10 22.32 -59.68
C TYR A 89 3.28 22.92 -58.91
N ASP A 90 3.43 24.24 -59.00
CA ASP A 90 4.47 24.95 -58.26
C ASP A 90 4.11 25.06 -56.77
N ASN A 91 4.90 24.42 -55.92
CA ASN A 91 4.74 24.46 -54.46
C ASN A 91 5.23 25.79 -53.83
N ASN A 92 5.81 26.71 -54.62
CA ASN A 92 6.30 27.99 -54.13
C ASN A 92 5.20 29.03 -53.90
N GLU A 93 4.02 28.85 -54.52
CA GLU A 93 2.92 29.82 -54.48
C GLU A 93 1.60 29.14 -54.10
N LEU A 94 1.65 28.26 -53.11
CA LEU A 94 0.46 27.57 -52.61
C LEU A 94 -0.31 28.47 -51.63
N ILE A 95 -1.59 28.67 -51.91
CA ILE A 95 -2.54 29.27 -50.98
C ILE A 95 -3.19 28.15 -50.19
N THR A 96 -3.24 28.29 -48.86
CA THR A 96 -3.86 27.31 -47.97
C THR A 96 -4.87 27.99 -47.06
N TYR A 97 -6.03 27.37 -46.88
CA TYR A 97 -7.00 27.79 -45.86
C TYR A 97 -7.06 26.70 -44.79
N VAL A 98 -6.79 27.08 -43.53
CA VAL A 98 -6.72 26.14 -42.40
C VAL A 98 -7.76 26.45 -41.34
N ASN A 99 -8.54 25.47 -40.95
CA ASN A 99 -9.42 25.49 -39.77
C ASN A 99 -8.82 24.59 -38.70
N ILE A 100 -8.60 25.15 -37.51
CA ILE A 100 -8.03 24.46 -36.37
C ILE A 100 -9.01 24.53 -35.21
N THR A 101 -9.40 23.36 -34.68
CA THR A 101 -10.29 23.28 -33.53
C THR A 101 -9.76 22.29 -32.50
N THR A 102 -9.90 22.63 -31.23
CA THR A 102 -9.59 21.77 -30.10
C THR A 102 -10.85 21.57 -29.26
N HIS A 103 -11.11 20.34 -28.83
CA HIS A 103 -12.24 19.99 -27.98
C HIS A 103 -11.83 18.88 -27.00
N GLY A 104 -11.66 19.25 -25.73
CA GLY A 104 -11.20 18.33 -24.70
C GLY A 104 -9.80 17.78 -25.04
N SER A 105 -9.68 16.45 -25.07
CA SER A 105 -8.43 15.76 -25.42
C SER A 105 -8.18 15.67 -26.92
N ARG A 106 -9.06 16.19 -27.80
CA ARG A 106 -8.98 15.98 -29.25
C ARG A 106 -8.74 17.29 -29.99
N ARG A 107 -7.97 17.20 -31.07
CA ARG A 107 -7.66 18.32 -31.96
C ARG A 107 -7.83 17.92 -33.41
N TYR A 108 -8.45 18.82 -34.17
CA TYR A 108 -8.75 18.71 -35.58
C TYR A 108 -8.05 19.83 -36.32
N GLU A 109 -7.39 19.49 -37.42
CA GLU A 109 -6.73 20.45 -38.29
C GLU A 109 -7.08 20.13 -39.73
N GLN A 110 -7.95 20.94 -40.32
CA GLN A 110 -8.48 20.79 -41.67
C GLN A 110 -7.86 21.84 -42.56
N ARG A 111 -7.33 21.43 -43.70
CA ARG A 111 -6.60 22.30 -44.63
C ARG A 111 -7.19 22.13 -46.03
N TYR A 112 -7.48 23.23 -46.71
CA TYR A 112 -7.63 23.24 -48.16
C TYR A 112 -6.37 23.79 -48.80
N LEU A 113 -5.88 23.13 -49.84
CA LEU A 113 -4.65 23.44 -50.55
C LEU A 113 -5.02 23.81 -51.98
N PHE A 114 -4.67 25.02 -52.41
CA PHE A 114 -5.00 25.56 -53.72
C PHE A 114 -3.73 25.81 -54.52
N TYR A 115 -3.57 25.00 -55.56
CA TYR A 115 -2.46 25.07 -56.50
C TYR A 115 -2.88 25.92 -57.70
N PRO A 116 -2.15 26.98 -58.04
CA PRO A 116 -2.45 27.78 -59.23
C PRO A 116 -2.27 26.96 -60.51
N PRO A 117 -2.86 27.39 -61.64
CA PRO A 117 -2.59 26.79 -62.94
C PRO A 117 -1.09 26.72 -63.24
N ILE A 118 -0.67 25.65 -63.91
CA ILE A 118 0.72 25.47 -64.30
C ILE A 118 1.12 26.57 -65.28
N ASP A 119 2.33 27.12 -65.13
CA ASP A 119 2.85 28.11 -66.08
C ASP A 119 2.90 27.56 -67.52
N GLN A 120 2.44 28.38 -68.48
CA GLN A 120 2.34 27.98 -69.88
C GLN A 120 3.69 27.55 -70.48
N ALA A 121 4.82 28.15 -70.06
CA ALA A 121 6.13 27.77 -70.59
C ALA A 121 6.47 26.31 -70.24
N TRP A 122 6.08 25.85 -69.05
CA TRP A 122 6.26 24.46 -68.68
C TRP A 122 5.34 23.52 -69.47
N CYS A 123 4.11 23.95 -69.73
CA CYS A 123 3.19 23.21 -70.60
C CYS A 123 3.78 23.03 -72.01
N ASP A 124 4.39 24.09 -72.56
CA ASP A 124 5.01 24.08 -73.88
C ASP A 124 6.27 23.18 -73.92
N GLU A 125 7.01 23.10 -72.81
CA GLU A 125 8.18 22.23 -72.66
C GLU A 125 7.82 20.74 -72.50
N ASN A 126 6.66 20.42 -71.92
CA ASN A 126 6.26 19.06 -71.54
C ASN A 126 4.93 18.59 -72.18
N PRO A 127 4.71 18.76 -73.50
CA PRO A 127 3.40 18.59 -74.14
C PRO A 127 2.80 17.17 -74.06
N ASN A 128 3.62 16.16 -73.73
CA ASN A 128 3.23 14.74 -73.76
C ASN A 128 3.23 14.06 -72.38
N GLU A 129 3.61 14.76 -71.30
CA GLU A 129 3.77 14.13 -69.97
C GLU A 129 2.48 14.18 -69.12
N PHE A 130 1.33 14.42 -69.73
CA PHE A 130 0.08 14.60 -69.00
C PHE A 130 -0.71 13.30 -68.86
N PRO A 131 -0.90 12.79 -67.63
CA PRO A 131 -2.02 11.90 -67.37
C PRO A 131 -3.30 12.70 -67.64
N THR A 132 -4.20 12.15 -68.45
CA THR A 132 -5.53 12.72 -68.74
C THR A 132 -6.37 13.01 -67.49
N GLN A 133 -5.93 12.49 -66.34
CA GLN A 133 -6.60 12.51 -65.05
C GLN A 133 -6.19 13.69 -64.16
N LEU A 134 -4.98 14.26 -64.32
CA LEU A 134 -4.50 15.39 -63.50
C LEU A 134 -4.96 16.76 -64.01
N ASN A 135 -5.42 16.82 -65.25
CA ASN A 135 -6.12 17.98 -65.83
C ASN A 135 -7.60 17.63 -66.00
N ALA A 136 -8.37 17.70 -64.92
CA ALA A 136 -9.83 17.58 -65.00
C ALA A 136 -10.45 18.88 -65.53
N LEU A 137 -10.21 19.20 -66.81
CA LEU A 137 -11.22 19.49 -67.85
C LEU A 137 -10.51 20.02 -69.10
N SER A 138 -10.91 19.50 -70.26
CA SER A 138 -10.51 19.95 -71.62
C SER A 138 -9.15 19.48 -72.14
N GLY A 139 -8.29 18.85 -71.32
CA GLY A 139 -6.96 18.39 -71.77
C GLY A 139 -5.99 19.53 -72.11
N LEU A 140 -6.26 20.75 -71.61
CA LEU A 140 -5.43 21.93 -71.83
C LEU A 140 -4.60 22.20 -70.58
N CYS A 141 -3.27 22.16 -70.71
CA CYS A 141 -2.35 22.52 -69.64
C CYS A 141 -2.38 24.03 -69.36
N GLY A 142 -2.21 24.40 -68.09
CA GLY A 142 -2.02 25.79 -67.66
C GLY A 142 -3.29 26.65 -67.58
N ILE A 143 -4.47 26.05 -67.76
CA ILE A 143 -5.76 26.76 -67.63
C ILE A 143 -6.38 26.53 -66.25
N ASN A 144 -6.32 25.30 -65.75
CA ASN A 144 -6.95 24.93 -64.47
C ASN A 144 -5.86 24.71 -63.42
N GLY A 145 -6.11 25.22 -62.23
CA GLY A 145 -5.39 24.83 -61.03
C GLY A 145 -5.98 23.58 -60.41
N TYR A 146 -5.46 23.22 -59.25
CA TYR A 146 -5.88 22.04 -58.49
C TYR A 146 -6.21 22.42 -57.06
N ALA A 147 -7.25 21.83 -56.53
CA ALA A 147 -7.66 22.04 -55.15
C ALA A 147 -7.80 20.69 -54.47
N THR A 148 -7.25 20.57 -53.27
CA THR A 148 -7.37 19.36 -52.46
C THR A 148 -7.48 19.71 -50.99
N PHE A 149 -7.63 18.72 -50.12
CA PHE A 149 -7.70 18.92 -48.69
C PHE A 149 -6.82 17.94 -47.94
N VAL A 150 -6.44 18.31 -46.72
CA VAL A 150 -5.73 17.44 -45.78
C VAL A 150 -6.35 17.63 -44.40
N GLU A 151 -6.57 16.52 -43.71
CA GLU A 151 -7.05 16.51 -42.33
C GLU A 151 -6.03 15.85 -41.42
N ASN A 152 -5.75 16.46 -40.27
CA ASN A 152 -4.88 15.88 -39.25
C ASN A 152 -5.64 15.78 -37.94
N PHE A 153 -5.57 14.61 -37.33
CA PHE A 153 -6.26 14.28 -36.10
C PHE A 153 -5.23 14.00 -35.01
N LYS A 154 -5.35 14.68 -33.87
CA LYS A 154 -4.41 14.55 -32.75
C LYS A 154 -5.15 14.45 -31.43
N VAL A 155 -4.53 13.81 -30.44
CA VAL A 155 -5.04 13.71 -29.07
C VAL A 155 -4.01 14.18 -28.05
N SER A 156 -4.42 14.61 -26.87
CA SER A 156 -3.52 14.83 -25.74
C SER A 156 -2.74 13.56 -25.42
N SER A 157 -1.47 13.69 -25.03
CA SER A 157 -0.69 12.54 -24.57
C SER A 157 -1.04 12.12 -23.14
N HIS A 158 -0.63 10.91 -22.76
CA HIS A 158 -0.67 10.45 -21.37
C HIS A 158 0.33 11.17 -20.44
N GLU A 159 1.25 11.99 -20.99
CA GLU A 159 2.19 12.78 -20.18
C GLU A 159 1.53 13.97 -19.48
N LYS A 160 0.32 14.35 -19.93
CA LYS A 160 -0.46 15.47 -19.38
C LYS A 160 0.29 16.81 -19.39
N ASP A 161 1.31 16.95 -20.23
CA ASP A 161 2.20 18.11 -20.34
C ASP A 161 1.83 19.08 -21.46
N GLY A 162 0.65 18.89 -22.06
CA GLY A 162 0.21 19.64 -23.23
C GLY A 162 0.83 19.12 -24.53
N SER A 163 1.55 18.00 -24.53
CA SER A 163 1.92 17.34 -25.78
C SER A 163 0.71 16.64 -26.41
N LEU A 164 0.74 16.54 -27.73
CA LEU A 164 -0.22 15.84 -28.56
C LEU A 164 0.44 14.63 -29.24
N ILE A 165 -0.36 13.63 -29.54
CA ILE A 165 0.01 12.45 -30.32
C ILE A 165 -0.90 12.41 -31.55
N ALA A 166 -0.32 12.20 -32.72
CA ALA A 166 -1.09 12.03 -33.95
C ALA A 166 -1.91 10.73 -33.88
N VAL A 167 -3.18 10.80 -34.24
CA VAL A 167 -4.06 9.63 -34.37
C VAL A 167 -3.97 9.11 -35.80
N GLY A 168 -4.17 10.01 -36.76
CA GLY A 168 -4.04 9.75 -38.18
C GLY A 168 -4.31 11.00 -39.00
N HIS A 169 -4.47 10.80 -40.30
CA HIS A 169 -4.72 11.86 -41.25
C HIS A 169 -5.56 11.34 -42.43
N ILE A 170 -6.13 12.27 -43.20
CA ILE A 170 -6.81 11.99 -44.46
C ILE A 170 -6.21 12.89 -45.52
N LEU A 171 -5.86 12.30 -46.66
CA LEU A 171 -5.29 13.00 -47.80
C LEU A 171 -6.32 13.02 -48.94
N GLY A 172 -6.78 14.21 -49.31
CA GLY A 172 -7.82 14.38 -50.33
C GLY A 172 -7.39 14.03 -51.75
N PHE A 173 -6.08 13.91 -51.99
CA PHE A 173 -5.48 13.50 -53.26
C PHE A 173 -5.28 11.98 -53.39
N ALA A 174 -5.47 11.20 -52.32
CA ALA A 174 -5.42 9.75 -52.39
C ALA A 174 -6.69 9.20 -53.07
N ASP A 175 -6.55 8.14 -53.87
CA ASP A 175 -7.67 7.55 -54.63
C ASP A 175 -8.81 7.04 -53.73
N ASP A 176 -8.48 6.59 -52.51
CA ASP A 176 -9.43 6.02 -51.56
C ASP A 176 -9.93 7.03 -50.52
N LYS A 177 -9.32 8.23 -50.44
CA LYS A 177 -9.56 9.28 -49.42
C LYS A 177 -9.76 8.69 -48.03
N SER A 178 -9.01 7.64 -47.70
CA SER A 178 -9.21 6.85 -46.49
C SER A 178 -8.45 7.47 -45.31
N PHE A 179 -8.86 7.07 -44.10
CA PHE A 179 -8.18 7.46 -42.89
C PHE A 179 -6.92 6.61 -42.70
N GLU A 180 -5.77 7.26 -42.61
CA GLU A 180 -4.48 6.61 -42.42
C GLU A 180 -3.93 6.90 -41.02
N PRO A 181 -3.73 5.87 -40.18
CA PRO A 181 -3.04 6.03 -38.91
C PRO A 181 -1.65 6.63 -39.10
N SER A 182 -1.27 7.60 -38.27
CA SER A 182 0.03 8.26 -38.36
C SER A 182 0.78 8.21 -37.04
N VAL A 183 2.11 8.27 -37.13
CA VAL A 183 3.00 8.40 -35.98
C VAL A 183 3.54 9.82 -35.97
N GLY A 184 3.33 10.52 -34.87
CA GLY A 184 3.79 11.89 -34.72
C GLY A 184 3.43 12.43 -33.36
N SER A 185 4.14 13.47 -32.96
CA SER A 185 3.83 14.20 -31.74
C SER A 185 3.86 15.70 -31.99
N ALA A 186 3.23 16.45 -31.09
CA ALA A 186 3.39 17.89 -31.06
C ALA A 186 3.57 18.35 -29.62
N TYR A 187 4.36 19.38 -29.38
CA TYR A 187 4.58 19.87 -28.03
C TYR A 187 4.87 21.37 -28.03
N PRO A 188 4.48 22.08 -26.96
CA PRO A 188 4.91 23.44 -26.72
C PRO A 188 6.43 23.53 -26.58
N ALA A 189 7.06 24.38 -27.39
CA ALA A 189 8.51 24.58 -27.42
C ALA A 189 8.89 25.99 -26.93
N GLY A 190 8.11 26.53 -25.99
CA GLY A 190 8.23 27.90 -25.47
C GLY A 190 6.87 28.57 -25.31
N GLY A 191 6.84 29.82 -24.87
CA GLY A 191 5.58 30.56 -24.64
C GLY A 191 4.88 31.05 -25.91
N ARG A 192 5.43 30.78 -27.11
CA ARG A 192 4.93 31.26 -28.42
C ARG A 192 5.21 30.28 -29.56
N SER A 193 5.70 29.09 -29.27
CA SER A 193 6.19 28.14 -30.26
C SER A 193 5.66 26.73 -29.99
N LEU A 194 5.34 26.03 -31.07
CA LEU A 194 4.89 24.64 -31.06
C LEU A 194 5.76 23.88 -32.06
N THR A 195 6.24 22.72 -31.67
CA THR A 195 6.97 21.81 -32.56
C THR A 195 6.10 20.61 -32.83
N PHE A 196 6.01 20.21 -34.09
CA PHE A 196 5.32 19.02 -34.56
C PHE A 196 6.35 18.11 -35.21
N THR A 197 6.22 16.82 -34.97
CA THR A 197 6.98 15.77 -35.62
C THR A 197 6.03 14.74 -36.21
N SER A 198 6.37 14.18 -37.36
CA SER A 198 5.69 12.99 -37.88
C SER A 198 6.67 12.09 -38.62
N GLU A 199 6.34 10.82 -38.67
CA GLU A 199 6.99 9.83 -39.53
C GLU A 199 6.00 9.46 -40.62
N ASN A 200 6.44 9.53 -41.87
CA ASN A 200 5.66 9.17 -43.04
C ASN A 200 6.33 7.94 -43.67
N ASP A 201 5.64 6.81 -43.69
CA ASP A 201 6.12 5.65 -44.43
C ASP A 201 5.87 5.90 -45.93
N ARG A 202 6.94 6.16 -46.69
CA ARG A 202 6.88 6.20 -48.16
C ARG A 202 7.34 4.86 -48.70
N GLU A 203 6.48 4.17 -49.44
CA GLU A 203 6.74 2.82 -49.97
C GLU A 203 8.02 2.77 -50.84
N ASP A 204 8.30 3.81 -51.62
CA ASP A 204 9.34 3.74 -52.65
C ASP A 204 10.68 4.42 -52.32
N ASN A 205 10.76 5.27 -51.29
CA ASN A 205 11.97 6.07 -51.00
C ASN A 205 12.48 5.99 -49.55
N GLY A 206 11.95 5.03 -48.78
CA GLY A 206 12.24 4.89 -47.36
C GLY A 206 11.41 5.83 -46.49
N LYS A 207 11.49 5.63 -45.17
CA LYS A 207 10.68 6.40 -44.21
C LYS A 207 11.09 7.88 -44.27
N GLY A 208 10.14 8.80 -44.28
CA GLY A 208 10.39 10.23 -44.16
C GLY A 208 10.13 10.66 -42.71
N SER A 209 10.92 11.58 -42.19
CA SER A 209 10.55 12.30 -40.97
C SER A 209 10.30 13.76 -41.28
N GLN A 210 9.22 14.30 -40.72
CA GLN A 210 8.88 15.71 -40.86
C GLN A 210 9.02 16.38 -39.51
N VAL A 211 9.61 17.57 -39.49
CA VAL A 211 9.63 18.48 -38.35
C VAL A 211 9.02 19.80 -38.77
N LYS A 212 7.95 20.23 -38.10
CA LYS A 212 7.31 21.53 -38.33
C LYS A 212 7.40 22.38 -37.08
N ASN A 213 8.03 23.54 -37.18
CA ASN A 213 8.12 24.51 -36.09
C ASN A 213 7.19 25.68 -36.36
N TRP A 214 6.15 25.84 -35.55
CA TRP A 214 5.18 26.93 -35.60
C TRP A 214 5.51 27.98 -34.55
N ILE A 215 5.57 29.25 -34.93
CA ILE A 215 5.94 30.36 -34.05
C ILE A 215 4.97 31.53 -34.28
N PHE A 216 4.31 31.99 -33.23
CA PHE A 216 3.51 33.21 -33.29
C PHE A 216 4.42 34.44 -33.39
N LEU A 217 4.11 35.34 -34.32
CA LEU A 217 4.91 36.53 -34.63
C LEU A 217 4.43 37.78 -33.88
N ASP A 218 3.18 37.82 -33.41
CA ASP A 218 2.57 38.95 -32.70
C ASP A 218 2.01 38.58 -31.31
N GLU A 219 1.78 39.57 -30.46
CA GLU A 219 1.29 39.36 -29.08
C GLU A 219 -0.14 38.83 -29.03
N ASP A 220 -0.95 39.10 -30.06
CA ASP A 220 -2.35 38.73 -30.16
C ASP A 220 -2.59 37.34 -30.80
N PHE A 221 -1.52 36.63 -31.15
CA PHE A 221 -1.56 35.29 -31.75
C PHE A 221 -2.36 35.26 -33.08
N GLN A 222 -2.33 36.35 -33.85
CA GLN A 222 -3.04 36.47 -35.13
C GLN A 222 -2.16 36.06 -36.31
N VAL A 223 -0.85 36.29 -36.22
CA VAL A 223 0.11 35.93 -37.27
C VAL A 223 1.08 34.89 -36.74
N ALA A 224 1.28 33.82 -37.51
CA ALA A 224 2.26 32.78 -37.20
C ALA A 224 3.08 32.40 -38.42
N ARG A 225 4.31 31.96 -38.18
CA ARG A 225 5.16 31.33 -39.18
C ARG A 225 5.37 29.88 -38.82
N ALA A 226 5.20 28.98 -39.78
CA ALA A 226 5.65 27.61 -39.66
C ALA A 226 6.80 27.32 -40.62
N VAL A 227 7.82 26.60 -40.16
CA VAL A 227 8.86 26.03 -41.02
C VAL A 227 8.74 24.53 -40.94
N SER A 228 8.38 23.90 -42.06
CA SER A 228 8.28 22.45 -42.21
C SER A 228 9.51 21.93 -42.93
N GLN A 229 10.20 20.96 -42.33
CA GLN A 229 11.41 20.36 -42.84
C GLN A 229 11.19 18.86 -42.97
N ASP A 230 11.40 18.33 -44.17
CA ASP A 230 11.30 16.90 -44.43
C ASP A 230 12.70 16.31 -44.56
N TYR A 231 12.94 15.20 -43.88
CA TYR A 231 14.21 14.50 -43.85
C TYR A 231 14.04 13.07 -44.35
N ASN A 232 15.07 12.56 -45.01
CA ASN A 232 15.19 11.14 -45.26
C ASN A 232 15.50 10.44 -43.94
N SER A 233 14.68 9.50 -43.47
CA SER A 233 14.92 8.83 -42.17
C SER A 233 16.21 8.01 -42.13
N ASN A 234 16.69 7.51 -43.28
CA ASN A 234 17.85 6.65 -43.34
C ASN A 234 19.15 7.46 -43.34
N THR A 235 19.18 8.58 -44.07
CA THR A 235 20.39 9.40 -44.22
C THR A 235 20.38 10.66 -43.37
N PHE A 236 19.22 11.06 -42.84
CA PHE A 236 18.95 12.33 -42.16
C PHE A 236 19.23 13.58 -43.03
N ASP A 237 19.31 13.41 -44.35
CA ASP A 237 19.45 14.52 -45.28
C ASP A 237 18.14 15.30 -45.35
N LEU A 238 18.25 16.64 -45.35
CA LEU A 238 17.12 17.54 -45.57
C LEU A 238 16.67 17.43 -47.04
N ILE A 239 15.48 16.87 -47.25
CA ILE A 239 14.85 16.71 -48.57
C ILE A 239 14.16 18.00 -48.99
N SER A 240 13.45 18.64 -48.06
CA SER A 240 12.62 19.81 -48.38
C SER A 240 12.53 20.75 -47.17
N SER A 241 12.39 22.05 -47.43
CA SER A 241 12.15 23.05 -46.39
C SER A 241 11.16 24.10 -46.89
N THR A 242 10.01 24.11 -46.24
CA THR A 242 8.83 24.89 -46.61
C THR A 242 8.49 25.89 -45.52
N ASN A 243 8.39 27.16 -45.89
CA ASN A 243 7.96 28.22 -45.00
C ASN A 243 6.48 28.53 -45.25
N LEU A 244 5.68 28.60 -44.19
CA LEU A 244 4.27 28.98 -44.26
C LEU A 244 4.05 30.20 -43.36
N LEU A 245 3.42 31.23 -43.90
CA LEU A 245 2.96 32.39 -43.15
C LEU A 245 1.44 32.29 -42.97
N TYR A 246 0.98 32.08 -41.75
CA TYR A 246 -0.43 32.00 -41.38
C TYR A 246 -0.89 33.36 -40.87
N VAL A 247 -2.03 33.81 -41.37
CA VAL A 247 -2.76 34.99 -40.91
C VAL A 247 -4.16 34.53 -40.50
N LYS A 248 -4.48 34.74 -39.22
CA LYS A 248 -5.80 34.43 -38.67
C LYS A 248 -6.83 35.37 -39.29
N ILE A 249 -7.96 34.82 -39.71
CA ILE A 249 -9.03 35.52 -40.38
C ILE A 249 -10.38 35.17 -39.75
N SER A 250 -11.40 35.95 -40.03
CA SER A 250 -12.77 35.62 -39.63
C SER A 250 -13.29 34.40 -40.40
N LYS A 251 -14.37 33.80 -39.89
CA LYS A 251 -15.04 32.68 -40.57
C LYS A 251 -15.60 33.09 -41.94
N GLU A 252 -16.16 34.29 -42.04
CA GLU A 252 -16.70 34.84 -43.30
C GLU A 252 -15.59 35.03 -44.34
N GLU A 253 -14.48 35.68 -43.96
CA GLU A 253 -13.30 35.81 -44.84
C GLU A 253 -12.70 34.46 -45.25
N PHE A 254 -12.82 33.45 -44.39
CA PHE A 254 -12.36 32.09 -44.69
C PHE A 254 -13.24 31.42 -45.74
N GLU A 255 -14.56 31.50 -45.57
CA GLU A 255 -15.54 30.93 -46.50
C GLU A 255 -15.48 31.65 -47.85
N ASP A 256 -15.56 32.99 -47.86
CA ASP A 256 -15.45 33.83 -49.06
C ASP A 256 -14.09 33.66 -49.75
N GLY A 257 -13.02 33.55 -48.97
CA GLY A 257 -11.67 33.37 -49.48
C GLY A 257 -11.50 32.05 -50.22
N ILE A 258 -12.13 30.97 -49.75
CA ILE A 258 -12.14 29.67 -50.43
C ILE A 258 -12.90 29.76 -51.74
N GLU A 259 -14.11 30.32 -51.75
CA GLU A 259 -14.92 30.48 -52.96
C GLU A 259 -14.19 31.32 -54.01
N SER A 260 -13.66 32.48 -53.61
CA SER A 260 -12.86 33.34 -54.50
C SER A 260 -11.63 32.63 -55.05
N THR A 261 -10.94 31.83 -54.23
CA THR A 261 -9.73 31.12 -54.68
C THR A 261 -10.09 29.99 -55.66
N LEU A 262 -11.21 29.30 -55.46
CA LEU A 262 -11.72 28.27 -56.38
C LEU A 262 -12.03 28.86 -57.76
N ASP A 263 -12.69 30.02 -57.79
CA ASP A 263 -12.98 30.77 -59.02
C ASP A 263 -11.69 31.23 -59.72
N ASP A 264 -10.74 31.79 -58.96
CA ASP A 264 -9.46 32.30 -59.48
C ASP A 264 -8.61 31.21 -60.13
N ILE A 265 -8.57 30.00 -59.56
CA ILE A 265 -7.81 28.88 -60.11
C ILE A 265 -8.59 28.07 -61.15
N ASN A 266 -9.85 28.41 -61.44
CA ASN A 266 -10.70 27.73 -62.41
C ASN A 266 -10.73 26.20 -62.20
N THR A 267 -10.91 25.75 -60.96
CA THR A 267 -10.95 24.31 -60.67
C THR A 267 -12.33 23.71 -60.90
N VAL A 268 -12.36 22.42 -61.22
CA VAL A 268 -13.58 21.65 -61.43
C VAL A 268 -13.92 20.77 -60.22
N GLU A 269 -12.93 20.47 -59.40
CA GLU A 269 -13.14 19.56 -58.28
C GLU A 269 -14.04 20.23 -57.24
N THR A 270 -15.17 19.58 -56.97
CA THR A 270 -16.05 20.01 -55.90
C THR A 270 -15.41 19.63 -54.58
N LEU A 271 -14.76 20.59 -53.93
CA LEU A 271 -14.34 20.42 -52.55
C LEU A 271 -15.58 20.29 -51.64
N PRO A 272 -15.50 19.49 -50.57
CA PRO A 272 -16.56 19.42 -49.56
C PRO A 272 -16.61 20.76 -48.81
N PHE A 273 -17.42 21.71 -49.30
CA PHE A 273 -17.56 23.06 -48.78
C PHE A 273 -19.06 23.43 -48.62
N PRO A 274 -19.47 24.17 -47.56
CA PRO A 274 -18.65 24.63 -46.44
C PRO A 274 -18.23 23.48 -45.53
N MET A 275 -17.24 23.70 -44.65
CA MET A 275 -16.79 22.75 -43.63
C MET A 275 -17.90 22.45 -42.61
N THR A 276 -18.90 21.68 -43.02
CA THR A 276 -20.14 21.41 -42.26
C THR A 276 -20.09 20.09 -41.51
N ARG A 277 -19.13 19.23 -41.85
CA ARG A 277 -18.95 17.90 -41.28
C ARG A 277 -17.75 17.89 -40.34
N ALA A 278 -17.75 16.93 -39.42
CA ALA A 278 -16.62 16.67 -38.54
C ALA A 278 -15.33 16.32 -39.32
N CYS A 279 -15.47 15.77 -40.53
CA CYS A 279 -14.37 15.57 -41.47
C CYS A 279 -14.78 15.97 -42.89
N LEU A 280 -13.80 16.39 -43.68
CA LEU A 280 -13.91 16.71 -45.10
C LEU A 280 -13.96 15.43 -45.95
N GLY A 281 -13.22 14.39 -45.54
CA GLY A 281 -13.24 13.07 -46.16
C GLY A 281 -14.58 12.35 -46.04
N SER A 282 -14.73 11.27 -46.82
CA SER A 282 -15.87 10.35 -46.71
C SER A 282 -15.80 9.49 -45.45
N VAL A 283 -14.60 9.29 -44.90
CA VAL A 283 -14.33 8.47 -43.70
C VAL A 283 -13.69 9.35 -42.64
N CYS A 284 -14.31 9.40 -41.45
CA CYS A 284 -13.73 10.02 -40.26
C CYS A 284 -13.01 8.97 -39.40
N PRO A 285 -12.06 9.38 -38.53
CA PRO A 285 -11.57 8.49 -37.48
C PRO A 285 -12.76 8.05 -36.59
N THR A 286 -12.87 6.75 -36.39
CA THR A 286 -13.87 6.15 -35.50
C THR A 286 -13.48 6.36 -34.03
N GLU A 287 -14.41 6.13 -33.10
CA GLU A 287 -14.08 6.12 -31.67
C GLU A 287 -13.02 5.07 -31.32
N GLU A 288 -12.98 3.93 -32.03
CA GLU A 288 -11.93 2.94 -31.85
C GLU A 288 -10.55 3.51 -32.21
N ASP A 289 -10.47 4.24 -33.34
CA ASP A 289 -9.23 4.91 -33.77
C ASP A 289 -8.75 5.94 -32.74
N TRP A 290 -9.66 6.76 -32.22
CA TRP A 290 -9.35 7.73 -31.15
C TRP A 290 -8.83 7.01 -29.90
N CYS A 291 -9.54 5.97 -29.43
CA CYS A 291 -9.23 5.27 -28.18
C CYS A 291 -7.96 4.41 -28.23
N THR A 292 -7.32 4.27 -29.39
CA THR A 292 -5.97 3.72 -29.46
C THR A 292 -4.94 4.59 -28.72
N LYS A 293 -5.16 5.91 -28.66
CA LYS A 293 -4.18 6.89 -28.14
C LYS A 293 -4.79 7.93 -27.19
N ASP A 294 -6.11 8.16 -27.23
CA ASP A 294 -6.79 9.17 -26.43
C ASP A 294 -6.88 8.77 -24.95
N PRO A 295 -6.25 9.52 -24.02
CA PRO A 295 -6.24 9.18 -22.59
C PRO A 295 -7.62 9.22 -21.92
N ASN A 296 -8.65 9.78 -22.58
CA ASN A 296 -10.02 9.75 -22.06
C ASN A 296 -10.72 8.40 -22.20
N CYS A 297 -10.27 7.54 -23.12
CA CYS A 297 -10.88 6.22 -23.32
C CYS A 297 -9.89 5.07 -23.42
N SER A 298 -8.59 5.35 -23.59
CA SER A 298 -7.55 4.34 -23.42
C SER A 298 -7.28 4.07 -21.93
N PRO A 299 -6.85 2.85 -21.56
CA PRO A 299 -6.41 2.58 -20.20
C PRO A 299 -5.24 3.50 -19.80
N PRO A 300 -5.17 3.97 -18.55
CA PRO A 300 -4.07 4.82 -18.11
C PRO A 300 -2.74 4.06 -18.17
N LEU A 301 -1.76 4.62 -18.89
CA LEU A 301 -0.39 4.09 -18.92
C LEU A 301 0.31 4.26 -17.57
N TYR A 302 -0.05 5.31 -16.84
CA TYR A 302 0.49 5.65 -15.53
C TYR A 302 -0.52 5.27 -14.45
N VAL A 303 -0.21 4.21 -13.69
CA VAL A 303 -1.01 3.76 -12.56
C VAL A 303 -0.23 4.01 -11.28
N GLU A 304 -0.88 4.68 -10.33
CA GLU A 304 -0.31 4.92 -8.99
C GLU A 304 0.15 3.58 -8.39
N PRO A 305 1.44 3.43 -8.06
CA PRO A 305 1.93 2.19 -7.49
C PRO A 305 1.29 1.94 -6.12
N LYS A 306 1.20 0.67 -5.72
CA LYS A 306 0.71 0.32 -4.38
C LYS A 306 1.50 1.08 -3.31
N ALA A 307 0.80 1.70 -2.37
CA ALA A 307 1.41 2.55 -1.37
C ALA A 307 2.46 1.79 -0.55
N LYS A 308 3.62 2.44 -0.35
CA LYS A 308 4.68 1.94 0.52
C LYS A 308 4.49 2.54 1.91
N ILE A 309 4.43 1.69 2.93
CA ILE A 309 4.41 2.12 4.33
C ILE A 309 5.76 2.76 4.65
N LYS A 310 5.75 3.89 5.36
CA LYS A 310 6.99 4.56 5.75
C LYS A 310 7.76 3.70 6.75
N ALA A 311 9.07 3.58 6.55
CA ALA A 311 9.93 2.72 7.36
C ALA A 311 9.98 3.14 8.84
N ASP A 312 9.86 4.44 9.12
CA ASP A 312 9.81 5.03 10.46
C ASP A 312 8.57 4.62 11.24
N VAL A 313 7.41 4.48 10.58
CA VAL A 313 6.16 4.04 11.21
C VAL A 313 6.25 2.56 11.59
N ILE A 314 6.81 1.73 10.71
CA ILE A 314 7.08 0.32 11.03
C ILE A 314 8.04 0.22 12.21
N ALA A 315 9.15 0.97 12.18
CA ALA A 315 10.12 1.00 13.27
C ALA A 315 9.46 1.46 14.59
N GLY A 316 8.65 2.51 14.55
CA GLY A 316 7.92 3.01 15.71
C GLY A 316 6.96 1.99 16.32
N LEU A 317 6.18 1.29 15.49
CA LEU A 317 5.28 0.23 15.94
C LEU A 317 6.04 -0.97 16.54
N VAL A 318 7.14 -1.38 15.92
CA VAL A 318 7.98 -2.49 16.43
C VAL A 318 8.62 -2.13 17.77
N VAL A 319 9.13 -0.91 17.91
CA VAL A 319 9.70 -0.43 19.18
C VAL A 319 8.64 -0.34 20.26
N ALA A 320 7.46 0.23 19.96
CA ALA A 320 6.35 0.32 20.92
C ALA A 320 5.86 -1.07 21.36
N ALA A 321 5.70 -2.01 20.43
CA ALA A 321 5.32 -3.39 20.75
C ALA A 321 6.38 -4.09 21.62
N SER A 322 7.67 -3.85 21.34
CA SER A 322 8.77 -4.40 22.12
C SER A 322 8.78 -3.84 23.56
N ILE A 323 8.56 -2.54 23.73
CA ILE A 323 8.45 -1.90 25.05
C ILE A 323 7.25 -2.46 25.83
N ALA A 324 6.09 -2.57 25.18
CA ALA A 324 4.90 -3.16 25.80
C ALA A 324 5.13 -4.61 26.23
N LEU A 325 5.82 -5.42 25.41
CA LEU A 325 6.18 -6.79 25.74
C LEU A 325 7.12 -6.86 26.95
N ILE A 326 8.16 -6.02 26.99
CA ILE A 326 9.08 -5.93 28.13
C ILE A 326 8.32 -5.52 29.40
N ALA A 327 7.44 -4.53 29.32
CA ALA A 327 6.64 -4.09 30.45
C ALA A 327 5.71 -5.20 30.98
N MET A 328 5.09 -5.97 30.08
CA MET A 328 4.28 -7.15 30.45
C MET A 328 5.13 -8.23 31.14
N ILE A 329 6.35 -8.50 30.64
CA ILE A 329 7.27 -9.46 31.26
C ILE A 329 7.69 -8.99 32.65
N VAL A 330 8.08 -7.72 32.82
CA VAL A 330 8.47 -7.16 34.12
C VAL A 330 7.30 -7.21 35.11
N ALA A 331 6.10 -6.81 34.69
CA ALA A 331 4.90 -6.89 35.52
C ALA A 331 4.61 -8.34 35.95
N PHE A 332 4.73 -9.29 35.03
CA PHE A 332 4.60 -10.72 35.32
C PHE A 332 5.64 -11.21 36.34
N PHE A 333 6.91 -10.80 36.21
CA PHE A 333 7.96 -11.13 37.17
C PHE A 333 7.70 -10.54 38.55
N ILE A 334 7.25 -9.29 38.64
CA ILE A 334 6.89 -8.65 39.92
C ILE A 334 5.72 -9.39 40.59
N ILE A 335 4.67 -9.71 39.83
CA ILE A 335 3.51 -10.45 40.35
C ILE A 335 3.94 -11.84 40.84
N ARG A 336 4.75 -12.56 40.05
CA ARG A 336 5.23 -13.89 40.42
C ARG A 336 6.18 -13.86 41.63
N SER A 337 7.04 -12.85 41.73
CA SER A 337 7.93 -12.66 42.89
C SER A 337 7.12 -12.48 44.17
N LYS A 338 6.07 -11.65 44.13
CA LYS A 338 5.17 -11.46 45.27
C LYS A 338 4.44 -12.74 45.66
N GLN A 339 4.02 -13.55 44.69
CA GLN A 339 3.42 -14.87 44.97
C GLN A 339 4.42 -15.85 45.60
N ARG A 340 5.67 -15.88 45.12
CA ARG A 340 6.75 -16.70 45.70
C ARG A 340 7.04 -16.31 47.14
N GLU A 341 7.15 -15.02 47.42
CA GLU A 341 7.36 -14.50 48.78
C GLU A 341 6.24 -14.96 49.73
N LYS A 342 4.97 -14.79 49.32
CA LYS A 342 3.82 -15.25 50.12
C LYS A 342 3.85 -16.76 50.36
N HIS A 343 4.19 -17.54 49.33
CA HIS A 343 4.27 -19.00 49.47
C HIS A 343 5.40 -19.42 50.42
N LEU A 344 6.57 -18.79 50.33
CA LEU A 344 7.71 -19.04 51.23
C LEU A 344 7.36 -18.70 52.67
N LYS A 345 6.79 -17.52 52.90
CA LYS A 345 6.30 -17.07 54.22
C LYS A 345 5.27 -18.04 54.79
N TYR A 346 4.31 -18.46 53.97
CA TYR A 346 3.30 -19.44 54.36
C TYR A 346 3.91 -20.79 54.75
N MET A 347 4.83 -21.33 53.95
CA MET A 347 5.49 -22.61 54.23
C MET A 347 6.30 -22.56 55.54
N PHE A 348 7.04 -21.47 55.74
CA PHE A 348 7.79 -21.24 56.99
C PHE A 348 6.87 -21.08 58.20
N ALA A 349 5.83 -20.25 58.09
CA ALA A 349 4.86 -20.04 59.17
C ALA A 349 4.13 -21.34 59.54
N THR A 350 3.69 -22.12 58.55
CA THR A 350 3.03 -23.41 58.78
C THR A 350 3.98 -24.38 59.50
N ARG A 351 5.27 -24.39 59.16
CA ARG A 351 6.26 -25.23 59.85
C ARG A 351 6.45 -24.87 61.32
N ILE A 352 6.51 -23.59 61.61
CA ILE A 352 6.65 -23.09 62.98
C ILE A 352 5.37 -23.40 63.78
N ALA A 353 4.20 -23.20 63.18
CA ALA A 353 2.91 -23.53 63.79
C ALA A 353 2.79 -25.03 64.13
N GLU A 354 3.17 -25.93 63.22
CA GLU A 354 3.17 -27.39 63.44
C GLU A 354 3.99 -27.81 64.65
N ASN A 355 5.11 -27.15 64.92
CA ASN A 355 6.00 -27.54 66.01
C ASN A 355 5.63 -26.91 67.35
N ILE A 356 5.03 -25.71 67.36
CA ILE A 356 4.57 -25.04 68.60
C ILE A 356 3.33 -25.75 69.20
N GLU A 357 2.53 -26.48 68.40
CA GLU A 357 1.32 -27.18 68.87
C GLU A 357 1.61 -28.38 69.81
N ILE A 358 2.87 -28.80 69.99
CA ILE A 358 3.20 -30.05 70.69
C ILE A 358 3.12 -29.93 72.23
N GLU A 359 2.97 -28.73 72.80
CA GLU A 359 2.78 -28.52 74.25
C GLU A 359 1.33 -28.17 74.65
N GLY A 360 0.39 -29.08 74.42
CA GLY A 360 -0.77 -29.34 75.29
C GLY A 360 -1.77 -28.22 75.66
N SER A 361 -1.74 -27.03 75.05
CA SER A 361 -2.62 -25.91 75.39
C SER A 361 -3.54 -25.48 74.24
N THR A 362 -4.83 -25.39 74.52
CA THR A 362 -5.93 -25.10 73.57
C THR A 362 -6.03 -23.64 73.10
N GLN A 363 -5.04 -22.80 73.39
CA GLN A 363 -4.95 -21.44 72.85
C GLN A 363 -3.53 -21.17 72.38
N MET A 364 -3.36 -21.09 71.06
CA MET A 364 -2.10 -20.82 70.41
C MET A 364 -1.74 -19.34 70.57
N ILE A 365 -1.17 -19.00 71.72
CA ILE A 365 -0.56 -17.67 71.93
C ILE A 365 0.91 -17.81 71.55
N LEU A 366 1.31 -17.16 70.47
CA LEU A 366 2.70 -17.05 70.05
C LEU A 366 3.48 -16.22 71.09
N THR A 367 3.90 -16.85 72.18
CA THR A 367 4.65 -16.20 73.24
C THR A 367 6.12 -16.09 72.87
N ALA A 368 6.80 -15.06 73.38
CA ALA A 368 8.25 -14.90 73.18
C ALA A 368 9.04 -16.13 73.66
N ASP A 369 8.57 -16.79 74.72
CA ASP A 369 9.17 -18.01 75.26
C ASP A 369 9.01 -19.19 74.30
N ALA A 370 7.85 -19.38 73.67
CA ALA A 370 7.65 -20.43 72.67
C ALA A 370 8.54 -20.24 71.43
N LEU A 371 8.70 -18.99 70.97
CA LEU A 371 9.59 -18.66 69.86
C LEU A 371 11.07 -18.90 70.22
N LYS A 372 11.45 -18.59 71.46
CA LYS A 372 12.82 -18.84 71.96
C LYS A 372 13.10 -20.34 72.05
N THR A 373 12.17 -21.12 72.57
CA THR A 373 12.31 -22.59 72.64
C THR A 373 12.45 -23.18 71.24
N GLU A 374 11.64 -22.74 70.28
CA GLU A 374 11.73 -23.23 68.91
C GLU A 374 13.04 -22.81 68.22
N PHE A 375 13.51 -21.59 68.45
CA PHE A 375 14.82 -21.14 67.97
C PHE A 375 15.95 -22.02 68.51
N GLU A 376 16.00 -22.22 69.83
CA GLU A 376 17.03 -23.08 70.46
C GLU A 376 16.97 -24.52 69.96
N ARG A 377 15.78 -25.00 69.57
CA ARG A 377 15.61 -26.34 69.02
C ARG A 377 16.16 -26.48 67.60
N ILE A 378 16.00 -25.44 66.78
CA ILE A 378 16.54 -25.42 65.40
C ILE A 378 18.07 -25.29 65.46
N ASP A 379 18.59 -24.37 66.27
CA ASP A 379 20.02 -24.17 66.55
C ASP A 379 20.64 -25.50 67.03
N ALA A 380 20.05 -26.17 68.02
CA ALA A 380 20.59 -27.45 68.52
C ALA A 380 20.48 -28.67 67.56
N SER A 381 20.11 -28.48 66.29
CA SER A 381 19.96 -29.59 65.34
C SER A 381 21.28 -30.14 64.79
N ILE A 382 22.31 -29.29 64.65
CA ILE A 382 23.68 -29.72 64.29
C ILE A 382 24.65 -29.26 65.39
N GLU A 383 24.74 -27.96 65.68
CA GLU A 383 25.61 -27.37 66.69
C GLU A 383 24.89 -26.28 67.51
N LYS A 384 24.99 -26.31 68.84
CA LYS A 384 24.38 -25.27 69.69
C LYS A 384 25.33 -24.07 69.82
N ASP A 385 25.36 -23.19 68.84
CA ASP A 385 26.26 -22.03 68.80
C ASP A 385 25.55 -20.68 69.09
N GLY A 386 24.22 -20.70 69.19
CA GLY A 386 23.39 -19.54 69.47
C GLY A 386 22.94 -18.79 68.21
N SER A 387 23.19 -19.36 67.02
CA SER A 387 22.77 -18.86 65.72
C SER A 387 22.37 -20.02 64.81
N ILE A 388 21.31 -19.86 64.02
CA ILE A 388 20.87 -20.93 63.12
C ILE A 388 21.66 -20.84 61.82
N SER A 389 22.49 -21.83 61.54
CA SER A 389 23.19 -21.98 60.26
C SER A 389 22.23 -22.36 59.13
N ARG A 390 22.71 -22.20 57.88
CA ARG A 390 21.95 -22.58 56.67
C ARG A 390 21.55 -24.06 56.69
N GLU A 391 22.45 -24.95 57.09
CA GLU A 391 22.23 -26.39 57.08
C GLU A 391 21.21 -26.82 58.16
N GLU A 392 21.23 -26.16 59.32
CA GLU A 392 20.27 -26.38 60.42
C GLU A 392 18.87 -25.98 60.00
N LEU A 393 18.71 -24.78 59.44
CA LEU A 393 17.41 -24.32 58.96
C LEU A 393 16.89 -25.18 57.80
N TRP A 394 17.76 -25.62 56.89
CA TRP A 394 17.38 -26.51 55.79
C TRP A 394 16.88 -27.85 56.32
N THR A 395 17.61 -28.44 57.27
CA THR A 395 17.25 -29.70 57.92
C THR A 395 15.90 -29.56 58.62
N PHE A 396 15.70 -28.47 59.36
CA PHE A 396 14.43 -28.14 59.98
C PHE A 396 13.28 -28.07 58.95
N MET A 397 13.43 -27.30 57.89
CA MET A 397 12.38 -27.10 56.87
C MET A 397 12.02 -28.39 56.12
N THR A 398 12.99 -29.28 55.92
CA THR A 398 12.83 -30.55 55.18
C THR A 398 12.44 -31.75 56.04
N SER A 399 12.60 -31.69 57.36
CA SER A 399 12.39 -32.82 58.28
C SER A 399 10.93 -33.23 58.53
N GLY A 400 9.94 -32.44 58.11
CA GLY A 400 8.52 -32.70 58.42
C GLY A 400 7.63 -33.07 57.22
N LYS A 401 6.31 -33.16 57.42
CA LYS A 401 5.33 -33.66 56.42
C LYS A 401 4.81 -32.64 55.40
N ILE A 402 5.03 -31.34 55.60
CA ILE A 402 4.67 -30.30 54.63
C ILE A 402 5.60 -30.40 53.42
N GLY A 403 5.06 -30.24 52.21
CA GLY A 403 5.71 -30.56 50.93
C GLY A 403 7.17 -30.11 50.74
N THR A 404 7.85 -30.78 49.81
CA THR A 404 9.27 -30.56 49.50
C THR A 404 9.54 -29.14 48.99
N MET A 405 10.30 -28.34 49.74
CA MET A 405 10.83 -27.05 49.29
C MET A 405 12.05 -27.29 48.37
N SER A 406 12.17 -26.51 47.30
CA SER A 406 13.37 -26.57 46.46
C SER A 406 14.54 -25.85 47.14
N GLU A 407 15.79 -26.30 46.91
CA GLU A 407 16.97 -25.65 47.46
C GLU A 407 17.06 -24.16 47.06
N SER A 408 16.67 -23.83 45.82
CA SER A 408 16.63 -22.44 45.35
C SER A 408 15.59 -21.57 46.08
N ASP A 409 14.45 -22.14 46.45
CA ASP A 409 13.40 -21.44 47.20
C ASP A 409 13.84 -21.24 48.66
N PHE A 410 14.54 -22.23 49.22
CA PHE A 410 15.14 -22.13 50.53
C PHE A 410 16.25 -21.08 50.60
N ASP A 411 17.15 -21.01 49.63
CA ASP A 411 18.19 -19.97 49.60
C ASP A 411 17.59 -18.56 49.60
N VAL A 412 16.45 -18.37 48.92
CA VAL A 412 15.71 -17.10 48.93
C VAL A 412 15.10 -16.84 50.30
N LEU A 413 14.50 -17.85 50.93
CA LEU A 413 13.96 -17.76 52.28
C LEU A 413 15.04 -17.43 53.30
N PHE A 414 16.16 -18.15 53.28
CA PHE A 414 17.29 -17.96 54.19
C PHE A 414 17.84 -16.53 54.10
N ARG A 415 18.10 -16.03 52.88
CA ARG A 415 18.54 -14.64 52.64
C ARG A 415 17.51 -13.58 53.03
N ALA A 416 16.24 -13.93 53.15
CA ALA A 416 15.21 -13.02 53.60
C ALA A 416 15.14 -12.94 55.15
N ILE A 417 15.66 -13.96 55.83
CA ILE A 417 15.75 -14.02 57.29
C ILE A 417 17.08 -13.45 57.79
N ASP A 418 18.20 -13.84 57.16
CA ASP A 418 19.56 -13.33 57.40
C ASP A 418 19.69 -11.90 56.84
N LEU A 419 19.38 -10.90 57.68
CA LEU A 419 19.27 -9.49 57.29
C LEU A 419 20.65 -8.84 57.19
N ASP A 420 21.59 -9.26 58.04
CA ASP A 420 22.94 -8.73 58.07
C ASP A 420 23.91 -9.44 57.11
N LYS A 421 23.48 -10.57 56.52
CA LYS A 421 24.23 -11.43 55.59
C LYS A 421 25.45 -12.08 56.25
N SER A 422 25.36 -12.38 57.54
CA SER A 422 26.41 -13.08 58.27
C SER A 422 26.53 -14.55 57.83
N GLY A 423 25.50 -15.11 57.18
CA GLY A 423 25.42 -16.51 56.82
C GLY A 423 24.83 -17.40 57.91
N ASN A 424 24.51 -16.82 59.07
CA ASN A 424 23.79 -17.43 60.18
C ASN A 424 22.59 -16.55 60.55
N ILE A 425 21.58 -17.10 61.22
CA ILE A 425 20.39 -16.36 61.64
C ILE A 425 20.41 -16.22 63.16
N ASP A 426 20.48 -14.99 63.65
CA ASP A 426 20.37 -14.72 65.08
C ASP A 426 18.90 -14.73 65.57
N PHE A 427 18.71 -14.73 66.89
CA PHE A 427 17.37 -14.76 67.48
C PHE A 427 16.51 -13.55 67.11
N LEU A 428 17.10 -12.36 67.00
CA LEU A 428 16.38 -11.14 66.64
C LEU A 428 15.94 -11.17 65.18
N GLU A 429 16.78 -11.66 64.28
CA GLU A 429 16.46 -11.87 62.87
C GLU A 429 15.32 -12.88 62.69
N PHE A 430 15.40 -14.00 63.42
CA PHE A 430 14.34 -15.00 63.46
C PHE A 430 13.00 -14.41 63.95
N CYS A 431 13.01 -13.73 65.10
CA CYS A 431 11.81 -13.09 65.65
C CYS A 431 11.24 -12.01 64.73
N ASN A 432 12.10 -11.19 64.12
CA ASN A 432 11.69 -10.15 63.19
C ASN A 432 11.00 -10.75 61.96
N PHE A 433 11.57 -11.81 61.38
CA PHE A 433 10.97 -12.50 60.24
C PHE A 433 9.61 -13.13 60.59
N ILE A 434 9.48 -13.77 61.76
CA ILE A 434 8.21 -14.32 62.25
C ILE A 434 7.16 -13.22 62.42
N SER A 435 7.54 -12.08 63.00
CA SER A 435 6.64 -10.93 63.17
C SER A 435 6.13 -10.40 61.81
N ILE A 436 6.99 -10.36 60.79
CA ILE A 436 6.64 -9.98 59.42
C ILE A 436 5.70 -11.01 58.76
N CYS A 437 5.72 -12.27 59.19
CA CYS A 437 4.84 -13.35 58.68
C CYS A 437 3.48 -13.44 59.41
N GLY A 438 3.11 -12.47 60.24
CA GLY A 438 1.95 -12.57 61.14
C GLY A 438 0.62 -12.93 60.45
N THR A 439 0.35 -12.40 59.25
CA THR A 439 -0.86 -12.73 58.49
C THR A 439 -0.87 -14.16 57.98
N GLU A 440 0.28 -14.65 57.49
CA GLU A 440 0.45 -16.01 56.99
C GLU A 440 0.42 -17.03 58.13
N MET A 441 0.94 -16.65 59.31
CA MET A 441 0.85 -17.45 60.53
C MET A 441 -0.60 -17.62 60.99
N GLU A 442 -1.39 -16.55 61.04
CA GLU A 442 -2.82 -16.62 61.37
C GLU A 442 -3.57 -17.57 60.42
N HIS A 443 -3.27 -17.48 59.11
CA HIS A 443 -3.82 -18.42 58.13
C HIS A 443 -3.38 -19.86 58.35
N ALA A 444 -2.10 -20.12 58.61
CA ALA A 444 -1.58 -21.46 58.88
C ALA A 444 -2.21 -22.07 60.14
N VAL A 445 -2.32 -21.29 61.22
CA VAL A 445 -2.97 -21.69 62.46
C VAL A 445 -4.45 -22.01 62.24
N SER A 446 -5.20 -21.15 61.55
CA SER A 446 -6.60 -21.42 61.23
C SER A 446 -6.81 -22.69 60.39
N HIS A 447 -5.90 -22.94 59.43
CA HIS A 447 -5.92 -24.14 58.60
C HIS A 447 -5.65 -25.39 59.44
N MET A 448 -4.66 -25.34 60.34
CA MET A 448 -4.36 -26.43 61.27
C MET A 448 -5.53 -26.70 62.24
N GLU A 449 -6.12 -25.67 62.84
CA GLU A 449 -7.29 -25.79 63.70
C GLU A 449 -8.47 -26.48 62.97
N SER A 450 -8.70 -26.12 61.71
CA SER A 450 -9.74 -26.74 60.89
C SER A 450 -9.45 -28.21 60.57
N ALA A 451 -8.19 -28.55 60.22
CA ALA A 451 -7.76 -29.92 59.97
C ALA A 451 -7.80 -30.78 61.24
N PHE A 452 -7.50 -30.19 62.40
CA PHE A 452 -7.60 -30.84 63.69
C PHE A 452 -9.06 -31.11 64.08
N LYS A 453 -9.96 -30.14 63.83
CA LYS A 453 -11.39 -30.32 64.03
C LYS A 453 -11.96 -31.42 63.12
N GLU A 454 -11.57 -31.44 61.84
CA GLU A 454 -11.99 -32.46 60.89
C GLU A 454 -11.48 -33.86 61.27
N THR A 455 -10.23 -33.99 61.73
CA THR A 455 -9.69 -35.28 62.22
C THR A 455 -10.32 -35.74 63.53
N LYS A 456 -10.67 -34.81 64.44
CA LYS A 456 -11.43 -35.10 65.66
C LYS A 456 -12.84 -35.56 65.32
N ASP A 457 -13.53 -34.87 64.42
CA ASP A 457 -14.88 -35.24 63.95
C ASP A 457 -14.86 -36.56 63.17
N ALA A 458 -13.82 -36.83 62.38
CA ALA A 458 -13.62 -38.11 61.70
C ALA A 458 -13.34 -39.27 62.67
N LYS A 459 -12.54 -39.04 63.73
CA LYS A 459 -12.31 -40.03 64.81
C LYS A 459 -13.59 -40.29 65.62
N ILE A 460 -14.35 -39.25 65.95
CA ILE A 460 -15.63 -39.36 66.65
C ILE A 460 -16.64 -40.11 65.77
N SER A 461 -16.73 -39.80 64.47
CA SER A 461 -17.58 -40.50 63.51
C SER A 461 -17.21 -41.99 63.38
N ARG A 462 -15.92 -42.32 63.33
CA ARG A 462 -15.44 -43.72 63.36
C ARG A 462 -15.79 -44.43 64.65
N ALA A 463 -15.58 -43.81 65.81
CA ALA A 463 -15.94 -44.39 67.10
C ALA A 463 -17.45 -44.63 67.22
N SER A 464 -18.26 -43.67 66.75
CA SER A 464 -19.73 -43.78 66.69
C SER A 464 -20.19 -44.94 65.79
N THR A 465 -19.52 -45.12 64.65
CA THR A 465 -19.79 -46.23 63.71
C THR A 465 -19.44 -47.58 64.32
N ILE A 466 -18.33 -47.68 65.05
CA ILE A 466 -17.91 -48.91 65.75
C ILE A 466 -18.89 -49.27 66.88
N ILE A 467 -19.35 -48.28 67.66
CA ILE A 467 -20.37 -48.50 68.71
C ILE A 467 -21.70 -48.94 68.10
N ALA A 468 -22.14 -48.32 66.99
CA ALA A 468 -23.35 -48.73 66.28
C ALA A 468 -23.25 -50.19 65.77
N GLN A 469 -22.11 -50.57 65.18
CA GLN A 469 -21.88 -51.95 64.72
C GLN A 469 -21.83 -52.96 65.89
N THR A 470 -21.26 -52.57 67.03
CA THR A 470 -21.18 -53.43 68.23
C THR A 470 -22.57 -53.67 68.84
N ASN A 471 -23.42 -52.63 68.87
CA ASN A 471 -24.80 -52.75 69.36
C ASN A 471 -25.69 -53.58 68.42
N VAL A 472 -25.51 -53.47 67.10
CA VAL A 472 -26.19 -54.36 66.14
C VAL A 472 -25.78 -55.82 66.36
N ARG A 473 -24.49 -56.09 66.59
CA ARG A 473 -23.96 -57.43 66.86
C ARG A 473 -24.51 -58.01 68.18
N LYS A 474 -24.62 -57.18 69.23
CA LYS A 474 -25.22 -57.55 70.53
C LYS A 474 -26.72 -57.85 70.41
N SER A 475 -27.46 -57.07 69.61
CA SER A 475 -28.89 -57.31 69.32
C SER A 475 -29.13 -58.57 68.49
N GLN A 476 -28.22 -58.90 67.55
CA GLN A 476 -28.26 -60.16 66.81
C GLN A 476 -27.95 -61.36 67.70
N MET A 477 -27.00 -61.26 68.64
CA MET A 477 -26.72 -62.35 69.59
C MET A 477 -27.86 -62.58 70.59
N MET A 478 -28.54 -61.53 71.06
CA MET A 478 -29.71 -61.67 71.96
C MET A 478 -30.95 -62.29 71.28
N LYS A 479 -31.06 -62.29 69.95
CA LYS A 479 -32.17 -62.94 69.24
C LYS A 479 -31.96 -64.44 68.97
N VAL A 480 -30.75 -64.97 69.19
CA VAL A 480 -30.43 -66.37 68.84
C VAL A 480 -30.49 -67.32 70.03
N HIS A 481 -30.37 -66.86 71.29
CA HIS A 481 -30.56 -67.71 72.47
C HIS A 481 -31.10 -66.94 73.69
N PRO A 482 -32.42 -66.96 73.96
CA PRO A 482 -32.99 -66.46 75.20
C PRO A 482 -33.03 -67.59 76.24
N GLY A 483 -32.00 -67.69 77.09
CA GLY A 483 -32.03 -68.61 78.24
C GLY A 483 -30.73 -69.38 78.47
N MET A 484 -29.70 -68.68 78.92
CA MET A 484 -28.62 -69.22 79.76
C MET A 484 -27.75 -68.05 80.21
N PHE A 485 -27.26 -68.11 81.45
CA PHE A 485 -26.52 -67.10 82.23
C PHE A 485 -27.37 -66.21 83.14
N GLU A 486 -27.86 -66.84 84.21
CA GLU A 486 -27.80 -66.29 85.57
C GLU A 486 -26.54 -66.86 86.27
N ASP A 487 -26.12 -66.17 87.34
CA ASP A 487 -24.97 -66.36 88.24
C ASP A 487 -23.70 -65.57 87.82
N GLU A 488 -23.48 -64.36 88.39
CA GLU A 488 -22.77 -64.05 89.66
C GLU A 488 -21.24 -64.17 89.47
N GLU A 489 -20.33 -63.38 90.02
CA GLU A 489 -20.25 -62.13 90.78
C GLU A 489 -18.73 -61.78 90.73
N ASP A 490 -18.33 -60.58 91.15
CA ASP A 490 -16.94 -60.15 91.40
C ASP A 490 -15.93 -60.08 90.22
N LEU A 491 -15.66 -58.84 89.76
CA LEU A 491 -14.30 -58.30 89.87
C LEU A 491 -14.29 -56.78 89.73
N SER A 492 -13.84 -56.11 90.79
CA SER A 492 -13.63 -54.67 90.89
C SER A 492 -12.31 -54.23 90.24
N LEU A 493 -12.38 -53.03 89.65
CA LEU A 493 -11.34 -51.99 89.51
C LEU A 493 -9.85 -52.39 89.62
N VAL A 494 -9.12 -52.17 88.52
CA VAL A 494 -7.73 -51.71 88.57
C VAL A 494 -7.62 -50.41 87.77
N THR A 495 -7.42 -49.32 88.51
CA THR A 495 -6.81 -48.08 88.04
C THR A 495 -5.35 -48.33 87.69
N GLU A 496 -4.87 -47.85 86.55
CA GLU A 496 -3.48 -47.40 86.44
C GLU A 496 -3.37 -46.33 85.35
N ASP A 497 -3.02 -45.13 85.79
CA ASP A 497 -2.37 -44.09 85.00
C ASP A 497 -1.08 -44.63 84.38
N LYS A 498 -0.75 -44.19 83.16
CA LYS A 498 0.50 -43.47 82.87
C LYS A 498 0.64 -43.05 81.40
N ALA A 499 1.08 -41.79 81.28
CA ALA A 499 1.76 -41.10 80.18
C ALA A 499 0.95 -40.75 78.93
#